data_AF-B1FT98-F1
#
_entry.id   AF-B1FT98-F1
#
_cell.length_a   1.000
_cell.length_b   1.000
_cell.length_c   1.000
_cell.angle_alpha   90.00
_cell.angle_beta   90.00
_cell.angle_gamma   90.00
#
_symmetry.space_group_name_H-M   'P 1'
#
loop_
_entity.id
_entity.type
_entity.pdbx_description
1 polymer ?
#
loop_
_entity_poly.entity_id
_entity_poly.type
_entity_poly.pdbx_seq_one_letter_code
_entity_poly.pdbx_strand_id
1 'polypeptide(L)'
;MRYENLIADARDAGLTESTRVRAAFDAIYCCSLQLESLAQSLAALGLNADDVSLVSRLADWVVNVAPLEPLPMSPSEAVALAERVHKVIGGK
;
A
#
# COMPACT_ATOMS: atom_id res chain seq x y z
N MET A 1 -10.06 -3.09 9.56
CA MET A 1 -10.64 -2.99 8.20
C MET A 1 -10.29 -4.24 7.41
N ARG A 2 -11.10 -4.63 6.42
CA ARG A 2 -10.73 -5.68 5.45
C ARG A 2 -10.06 -5.02 4.24
N TYR A 3 -9.11 -5.73 3.63
CA TYR A 3 -8.42 -5.32 2.40
C TYR A 3 -9.40 -4.85 1.30
N GLU A 4 -10.50 -5.56 1.13
CA GLU A 4 -11.52 -5.29 0.09
C GLU A 4 -12.12 -3.89 0.18
N ASN A 5 -12.36 -3.38 1.40
CA ASN A 5 -12.91 -2.05 1.58
C ASN A 5 -11.84 -0.98 1.29
N LEU A 6 -10.62 -1.22 1.73
CA LEU A 6 -9.50 -0.29 1.54
C LEU A 6 -9.10 -0.16 0.06
N ILE A 7 -9.13 -1.27 -0.68
CA ILE A 7 -8.86 -1.23 -2.12
C ILE A 7 -10.01 -0.60 -2.92
N ALA A 8 -11.25 -0.70 -2.43
CA ALA A 8 -12.38 0.02 -3.00
C ALA A 8 -12.20 1.53 -2.84
N ASP A 9 -11.86 2.00 -1.65
CA ASP A 9 -11.58 3.42 -1.39
C ASP A 9 -10.40 3.93 -2.23
N ALA A 10 -9.34 3.13 -2.38
CA ALA A 10 -8.18 3.50 -3.22
C ALA A 10 -8.56 3.67 -4.71
N ARG A 11 -9.58 2.94 -5.18
CA ARG A 11 -10.09 3.00 -6.55
C ARG A 11 -11.19 4.04 -6.73
N ASP A 12 -11.75 4.59 -5.66
CA ASP A 12 -12.85 5.55 -5.74
C ASP A 12 -12.38 6.90 -6.28
N ALA A 13 -12.77 7.21 -7.52
CA ALA A 13 -12.45 8.47 -8.18
C ALA A 13 -13.17 9.69 -7.56
N GLY A 14 -14.16 9.48 -6.70
CA GLY A 14 -14.81 10.53 -5.91
C GLY A 14 -13.99 11.01 -4.70
N LEU A 15 -12.94 10.27 -4.31
CA LEU A 15 -12.02 10.64 -3.23
C LEU A 15 -10.82 11.43 -3.76
N THR A 16 -10.20 12.23 -2.88
CA THR A 16 -8.97 12.94 -3.20
C THR A 16 -7.83 11.96 -3.47
N GLU A 17 -6.87 12.37 -4.31
CA GLU A 17 -5.73 11.53 -4.66
C GLU A 17 -4.92 11.11 -3.42
N SER A 18 -4.73 12.02 -2.45
CA SER A 18 -4.06 11.71 -1.18
C SER A 18 -4.80 10.68 -0.35
N THR A 19 -6.13 10.74 -0.27
CA THR A 19 -6.96 9.74 0.42
C THR A 19 -6.85 8.39 -0.27
N ARG A 20 -6.87 8.35 -1.59
CA ARG A 20 -6.74 7.11 -2.36
C ARG A 20 -5.37 6.45 -2.18
N VAL A 21 -4.31 7.25 -2.22
CA VAL A 21 -2.93 6.79 -1.96
C VAL A 21 -2.79 6.27 -0.53
N ARG A 22 -3.39 6.96 0.46
CA ARG A 22 -3.43 6.50 1.85
C ARG A 22 -4.19 5.18 2.00
N ALA A 23 -5.36 5.06 1.38
CA ALA A 23 -6.17 3.85 1.41
C ALA A 23 -5.43 2.63 0.82
N ALA A 24 -4.67 2.84 -0.27
CA ALA A 24 -3.82 1.79 -0.84
C ALA A 24 -2.71 1.35 0.13
N PHE A 25 -2.07 2.29 0.84
CA PHE A 25 -1.12 1.94 1.90
C PHE A 25 -1.77 1.16 3.05
N ASP A 26 -2.93 1.61 3.52
CA ASP A 26 -3.64 0.93 4.60
C ASP A 26 -4.05 -0.50 4.18
N ALA A 27 -4.36 -0.71 2.89
CA ALA A 27 -4.60 -2.05 2.32
C ALA A 27 -3.35 -2.94 2.41
N ILE A 28 -2.17 -2.40 2.05
CA ILE A 28 -0.87 -3.08 2.16
C ILE A 28 -0.58 -3.41 3.63
N TYR A 29 -0.75 -2.44 4.52
CA TYR A 29 -0.53 -2.59 5.96
C TYR A 29 -1.46 -3.65 6.56
N CYS A 30 -2.73 -3.67 6.15
CA CYS A 30 -3.70 -4.69 6.58
C CYS A 30 -3.28 -6.11 6.17
N CYS A 31 -2.69 -6.28 4.98
CA CYS A 31 -2.14 -7.58 4.57
C CYS A 31 -0.88 -7.95 5.37
N SER A 32 -0.11 -6.95 5.78
CA SER A 32 1.17 -7.12 6.49
C SER A 32 1.03 -7.34 7.99
N LEU A 33 -0.03 -6.82 8.64
CA LEU A 33 -0.32 -7.06 10.07
C LEU A 33 -0.51 -8.54 10.43
N GLN A 34 -0.69 -9.42 9.43
CA GLN A 34 -0.65 -10.87 9.63
C GLN A 34 0.77 -11.41 9.85
N LEU A 35 1.80 -10.56 9.73
CA LEU A 35 3.21 -10.89 9.85
C LEU A 35 3.90 -9.85 10.74
N GLU A 36 4.77 -10.27 11.66
CA GLU A 36 5.26 -9.47 12.80
C GLU A 36 6.08 -8.20 12.44
N SER A 37 6.45 -7.98 11.18
CA SER A 37 7.23 -6.80 10.75
C SER A 37 7.09 -6.52 9.26
N LEU A 38 6.56 -5.36 8.88
CA LEU A 38 6.26 -4.99 7.47
C LEU A 38 7.45 -5.23 6.54
N ALA A 39 8.64 -4.71 6.87
CA ALA A 39 9.82 -4.83 6.00
C ALA A 39 10.36 -6.27 5.89
N GLN A 40 10.40 -7.00 7.02
CA GLN A 40 10.84 -8.41 7.01
C GLN A 40 9.81 -9.31 6.33
N SER A 41 8.53 -8.99 6.47
CA SER A 41 7.42 -9.69 5.84
C SER A 41 7.48 -9.52 4.34
N LEU A 42 7.62 -8.28 3.84
CA LEU A 42 7.64 -8.00 2.40
C LEU A 42 8.84 -8.68 1.71
N ALA A 43 10.01 -8.69 2.33
CA ALA A 43 11.18 -9.43 1.82
C ALA A 43 10.98 -10.97 1.89
N ALA A 44 10.42 -11.49 2.99
CA ALA A 44 10.15 -12.92 3.15
C ALA A 44 9.02 -13.45 2.24
N LEU A 45 8.13 -12.56 1.82
CA LEU A 45 7.00 -12.85 0.94
C LEU A 45 7.40 -12.96 -0.54
N GLY A 46 8.62 -12.59 -0.92
CA GLY A 46 9.08 -12.68 -2.31
C GLY A 46 8.67 -11.50 -3.18
N LEU A 47 8.39 -10.34 -2.58
CA LEU A 47 8.32 -9.09 -3.34
C LEU A 47 9.69 -8.75 -3.90
N ASN A 48 9.71 -8.24 -5.12
CA ASN A 48 10.94 -7.75 -5.73
C ASN A 48 11.44 -6.48 -5.02
N ALA A 49 12.72 -6.15 -5.20
CA ALA A 49 13.34 -4.99 -4.56
C ALA A 49 12.67 -3.65 -4.91
N ASP A 50 12.07 -3.56 -6.11
CA ASP A 50 11.37 -2.37 -6.58
C ASP A 50 10.09 -2.12 -5.79
N ASP A 51 9.26 -3.15 -5.62
CA ASP A 51 8.03 -3.09 -4.83
C ASP A 51 8.33 -2.80 -3.35
N VAL A 52 9.40 -3.36 -2.79
CA VAL A 52 9.84 -3.03 -1.42
C VAL A 52 10.22 -1.55 -1.29
N SER A 53 10.93 -1.00 -2.29
CA SER A 53 11.29 0.42 -2.32
C SER A 53 10.05 1.32 -2.42
N LEU A 54 9.08 0.94 -3.25
CA LEU A 54 7.82 1.66 -3.40
C LEU A 54 6.99 1.65 -2.11
N VAL A 55 6.88 0.50 -1.44
CA VAL A 55 6.19 0.40 -0.15
C VAL A 55 6.89 1.22 0.92
N SER A 56 8.23 1.20 0.97
CA SER A 56 9.02 1.99 1.91
C SER A 56 8.81 3.50 1.71
N ARG A 57 8.86 3.97 0.45
CA ARG A 57 8.59 5.37 0.11
C ARG A 57 7.15 5.78 0.45
N LEU A 58 6.19 4.90 0.20
CA LEU A 58 4.79 5.14 0.54
C LEU A 58 4.58 5.20 2.07
N ALA A 59 5.25 4.33 2.82
CA ALA A 59 5.24 4.33 4.29
C ALA A 59 5.81 5.62 4.86
N ASP A 60 6.96 6.08 4.35
CA ASP A 60 7.59 7.33 4.77
C ASP A 60 6.65 8.52 4.56
N TRP A 61 6.04 8.63 3.37
CA TRP A 61 5.07 9.68 3.09
C TRP A 61 3.85 9.62 4.02
N VAL A 62 3.29 8.42 4.25
CA VAL A 62 2.15 8.20 5.15
C VAL A 62 2.44 8.66 6.58
N VAL A 63 3.67 8.43 7.07
CA VAL A 63 4.07 8.77 8.44
C VAL A 63 4.42 10.25 8.58
N ASN A 64 5.11 10.83 7.60
CA ASN A 64 5.76 12.13 7.74
C ASN A 64 5.05 13.27 6.97
N VAL A 65 4.23 12.97 5.97
CA VAL A 65 3.75 13.97 4.99
C VAL A 65 2.23 13.94 4.78
N ALA A 66 1.59 12.77 4.85
CA ALA A 66 0.17 12.63 4.56
C ALA A 66 -0.71 13.56 5.43
N PRO A 67 -1.80 14.14 4.88
CA PRO A 67 -2.32 13.99 3.52
C PRO A 67 -1.80 15.03 2.50
N LEU A 68 -0.64 15.64 2.74
CA LEU A 68 -0.13 16.75 1.93
C LEU A 68 0.58 16.31 0.64
N GLU A 69 0.61 17.23 -0.32
CA GLU A 69 1.41 17.11 -1.55
C GLU A 69 2.89 17.45 -1.31
N PRO A 70 3.82 16.95 -2.14
CA PRO A 70 3.59 16.09 -3.30
C PRO A 70 3.34 14.63 -2.92
N LEU A 71 2.52 13.94 -3.71
CA LEU A 71 2.28 12.51 -3.56
C LEU A 71 3.53 11.71 -3.95
N PRO A 72 3.84 10.61 -3.26
CA PRO A 72 5.04 9.80 -3.53
C PRO A 72 4.91 8.98 -4.82
N MET A 73 3.68 8.77 -5.29
CA MET A 73 3.28 8.08 -6.51
C MET A 73 1.81 8.40 -6.82
N SER A 74 1.36 8.06 -8.03
CA SER A 74 -0.04 8.26 -8.44
C SER A 74 -0.99 7.29 -7.72
N PRO A 75 -2.29 7.63 -7.53
CA PRO A 75 -3.27 6.70 -6.97
C PRO A 75 -3.32 5.35 -7.69
N SER A 76 -3.24 5.34 -9.02
CA SER A 76 -3.23 4.10 -9.82
C SER A 76 -2.01 3.23 -9.55
N GLU A 77 -0.83 3.84 -9.33
CA GLU A 77 0.40 3.11 -9.00
C GLU A 77 0.31 2.51 -7.60
N ALA A 78 -0.25 3.26 -6.64
CA ALA A 78 -0.46 2.79 -5.27
C ALA A 78 -1.45 1.61 -5.23
N VAL A 79 -2.55 1.67 -6.00
CA VAL A 79 -3.49 0.55 -6.15
C VAL A 79 -2.80 -0.68 -6.75
N ALA A 80 -2.06 -0.50 -7.84
CA ALA A 80 -1.34 -1.60 -8.48
C ALA A 80 -0.32 -2.25 -7.53
N LEU A 81 0.36 -1.45 -6.71
CA LEU A 81 1.27 -1.95 -5.67
C LEU A 81 0.51 -2.76 -4.61
N ALA A 82 -0.61 -2.24 -4.11
CA ALA A 82 -1.43 -2.94 -3.12
C ALA A 82 -1.98 -4.28 -3.63
N GLU A 83 -2.36 -4.36 -4.90
CA GLU A 83 -2.78 -5.60 -5.55
C GLU A 83 -1.65 -6.61 -5.71
N ARG A 84 -0.46 -6.16 -6.13
CA ARG A 84 0.73 -7.02 -6.21
C ARG A 84 1.08 -7.61 -4.85
N VAL A 85 1.12 -6.78 -3.80
CA VAL A 85 1.38 -7.23 -2.43
C VAL A 85 0.31 -8.21 -1.96
N HIS A 86 -0.97 -7.91 -2.17
CA HIS A 86 -2.06 -8.80 -1.78
C HIS A 86 -2.00 -10.16 -2.49
N LYS A 87 -1.69 -10.19 -3.79
CA LYS A 87 -1.54 -11.43 -4.57
C LYS A 87 -0.41 -12.30 -4.03
N VAL A 88 0.70 -11.68 -3.63
CA VAL A 88 1.85 -12.38 -3.05
C VAL A 88 1.49 -13.00 -1.69
N ILE A 89 0.68 -12.31 -0.88
CA ILE A 89 0.30 -12.76 0.47
C ILE A 89 -0.85 -13.79 0.44
N GLY A 90 -1.88 -13.56 -0.38
CA GLY A 90 -3.09 -14.39 -0.46
C GLY A 90 -2.95 -15.62 -1.35
N GLY A 91 -1.82 -15.80 -2.05
CA GLY A 91 -1.56 -16.92 -2.95
C GLY A 91 -1.12 -18.23 -2.27
N LYS A 92 -1.44 -18.44 -0.99
CA LYS A 92 -1.02 -19.61 -0.21
C LYS A 92 -2.20 -20.48 0.20
#